data_AF-A0AA39REW7-F1
#
_entry.id   AF-A0AA39REW7-F1
#
_cell.length_a   1.000
_cell.length_b   1.000
_cell.length_c   1.000
_cell.angle_alpha   90.00
_cell.angle_beta   90.00
_cell.angle_gamma   90.00
#
_symmetry.space_group_name_H-M   'P 1'
#
loop_
_entity.id
_entity.type
_entity.pdbx_description
1 polymer ?
#
loop_
_entity_poly.entity_id
_entity_poly.type
_entity_poly.pdbx_seq_one_letter_code
_entity_poly.pdbx_strand_id
1 'polypeptide(L)'
;MVISPGSAAEPSTEFTALFGQDPDVLQCLSTLQSVQGCVQEIITSFLSHQVQLLGPACCKALNEVDDKCWPKVFPFDPFFPPLLKNYCATVVSGGGASPTPTSPAKVPEN
;
A
#
# COMPACT_ATOMS: atom_id res chain seq x y z
N MET A 1 15.34 16.20 -33.49
CA MET A 1 14.44 15.04 -33.23
C MET A 1 14.71 14.66 -31.78
N VAL A 2 13.92 14.93 -30.74
CA VAL A 2 12.59 15.53 -30.50
C VAL A 2 12.65 16.13 -29.08
N ILE A 3 12.51 17.44 -28.92
CA ILE A 3 11.51 18.15 -28.09
C ILE A 3 10.90 17.35 -26.90
N SER A 4 11.29 17.76 -25.67
CA SER A 4 10.68 17.75 -24.30
C SER A 4 9.19 17.36 -24.12
N PRO A 5 8.67 16.97 -22.92
CA PRO A 5 8.97 17.57 -21.59
C PRO A 5 8.91 16.66 -20.33
N GLY A 6 9.44 17.19 -19.21
CA GLY A 6 9.00 16.92 -17.85
C GLY A 6 8.93 15.45 -17.41
N SER A 7 9.95 14.99 -16.68
CA SER A 7 9.75 13.89 -15.74
C SER A 7 8.84 14.39 -14.63
N ALA A 8 7.53 14.38 -14.88
CA ALA A 8 6.59 14.10 -13.81
C ALA A 8 7.13 12.85 -13.13
N ALA A 9 7.31 12.88 -11.81
CA ALA A 9 7.73 11.72 -11.05
C ALA A 9 6.69 10.61 -11.27
N GLU A 10 6.94 9.75 -12.25
CA GLU A 10 6.12 8.58 -12.50
C GLU A 10 6.58 7.54 -11.47
N PRO A 11 5.70 7.08 -10.57
CA PRO A 11 6.06 6.15 -9.49
C PRO A 11 6.57 4.78 -9.99
N SER A 12 6.57 4.56 -11.31
CA SER A 12 6.99 3.36 -12.01
C SER A 12 8.51 3.12 -11.99
N THR A 13 9.36 4.15 -11.90
CA THR A 13 10.83 3.95 -11.97
C THR A 13 11.40 3.41 -10.66
N GLU A 14 10.96 3.95 -9.52
CA GLU A 14 11.39 3.47 -8.19
C GLU A 14 10.87 2.06 -7.93
N PHE A 15 9.62 1.80 -8.31
CA PHE A 15 9.03 0.48 -8.19
C PHE A 15 9.78 -0.61 -8.98
N THR A 16 10.22 -0.28 -10.20
CA THR A 16 11.00 -1.21 -11.03
C THR A 16 12.42 -1.38 -10.49
N ALA A 17 12.99 -0.38 -9.81
CA ALA A 17 14.28 -0.56 -9.14
C ALA A 17 14.20 -1.51 -7.93
N LEU A 18 13.06 -1.53 -7.23
CA LEU A 18 12.85 -2.36 -6.04
C LEU A 18 12.29 -3.76 -6.35
N PHE A 19 11.41 -3.87 -7.35
CA PHE A 19 10.69 -5.10 -7.69
C PHE A 19 10.93 -5.58 -9.13
N GLY A 20 11.65 -4.83 -9.95
CA GLY A 20 11.84 -5.12 -11.38
C GLY A 20 12.79 -6.27 -11.70
N GLN A 21 13.16 -7.08 -10.71
CA GLN A 21 13.84 -8.35 -10.96
C GLN A 21 12.86 -9.50 -11.23
N ASP A 22 11.59 -9.39 -10.82
CA ASP A 22 10.63 -10.48 -10.95
C ASP A 22 9.29 -9.98 -11.55
N PRO A 23 8.98 -10.30 -12.83
CA PRO A 23 7.75 -9.83 -13.49
C PRO A 23 6.49 -10.37 -12.80
N ASP A 24 6.57 -11.54 -12.17
CA ASP A 24 5.49 -12.11 -11.36
C ASP A 24 5.17 -11.24 -10.14
N VAL A 25 6.19 -10.68 -9.46
CA VAL A 25 6.01 -9.78 -8.32
C VAL A 25 5.34 -8.49 -8.78
N LEU A 26 5.75 -7.94 -9.92
CA LEU A 26 5.12 -6.76 -10.52
C LEU A 26 3.64 -7.01 -10.83
N GLN A 27 3.32 -8.17 -11.40
CA GLN A 27 1.95 -8.56 -11.73
C GLN A 27 1.09 -8.74 -10.49
N CYS A 28 1.65 -9.36 -9.45
CA CYS A 28 1.02 -9.52 -8.15
C CYS A 28 0.69 -8.20 -7.45
N LEU A 29 1.58 -7.22 -7.60
CA LEU A 29 1.42 -5.89 -7.03
C LEU A 29 0.63 -4.95 -7.97
N SER A 30 0.28 -5.39 -9.19
CA SER A 30 -0.47 -4.56 -10.15
C SER A 30 -1.85 -4.15 -9.63
N THR A 31 -2.53 -5.04 -8.90
CA THR A 31 -3.79 -4.72 -8.21
C THR A 31 -3.60 -3.58 -7.20
N LEU A 32 -2.45 -3.55 -6.54
CA LEU A 32 -2.08 -2.52 -5.57
C LEU A 32 -1.62 -1.24 -6.26
N GLN A 33 -0.95 -1.32 -7.41
CA GLN A 33 -0.62 -0.16 -8.24
C GLN A 33 -1.85 0.57 -8.76
N SER A 34 -3.00 -0.13 -8.88
CA SER A 34 -4.29 0.53 -9.15
C SER A 34 -4.68 1.51 -8.04
N VAL A 35 -4.11 1.38 -6.84
CA VAL A 35 -4.28 2.31 -5.73
C VAL A 35 -2.97 3.09 -5.54
N GLN A 36 -3.00 4.38 -5.88
CA GLN A 36 -1.83 5.23 -5.78
C GLN A 36 -1.23 5.19 -4.36
N GLY A 37 0.07 4.90 -4.28
CA GLY A 37 0.82 4.84 -3.02
C GLY A 37 0.64 3.55 -2.22
N CYS A 38 -0.30 2.66 -2.56
CA CYS A 38 -0.57 1.47 -1.75
C CYS A 38 0.65 0.54 -1.60
N VAL A 39 1.44 0.36 -2.65
CA VAL A 39 2.64 -0.46 -2.50
C VAL A 39 3.70 0.21 -1.63
N GLN A 40 3.82 1.54 -1.70
CA GLN A 40 4.71 2.27 -0.82
C GLN A 40 4.26 2.14 0.65
N GLU A 41 2.95 2.19 0.91
CA GLU A 41 2.38 1.97 2.24
C GLU A 41 2.69 0.56 2.75
N ILE A 42 2.64 -0.46 1.88
CA ILE A 42 2.99 -1.85 2.22
C ILE A 42 4.47 -1.98 2.56
N ILE A 43 5.37 -1.40 1.76
CA ILE A 43 6.82 -1.40 2.02
C ILE A 43 7.12 -0.66 3.31
N THR A 44 6.53 0.52 3.50
CA THR A 44 6.74 1.33 4.71
C THR A 44 6.19 0.59 5.94
N SER A 45 5.01 -0.03 5.82
CA SER A 45 4.44 -0.87 6.87
C SER A 45 5.34 -2.06 7.20
N PHE A 46 5.99 -2.65 6.21
CA PHE A 46 6.92 -3.76 6.41
C PHE A 46 8.17 -3.30 7.15
N LEU A 47 8.83 -2.24 6.66
CA LEU A 47 10.04 -1.70 7.26
C LEU A 47 9.80 -1.18 8.69
N SER A 48 8.64 -0.58 8.94
CA SER A 48 8.24 -0.11 10.27
C SER A 48 7.58 -1.19 11.13
N HIS A 49 7.26 -2.37 10.56
CA HIS A 49 6.43 -3.42 11.17
C HIS A 49 5.07 -2.90 11.68
N GLN A 50 4.49 -1.92 10.98
CA GLN A 50 3.24 -1.24 11.35
C GLN A 50 2.21 -1.30 10.22
N VAL A 51 1.31 -2.28 10.28
CA VAL A 51 0.19 -2.40 9.31
C VAL A 51 -0.84 -1.26 9.40
N GLN A 52 -0.80 -0.46 10.47
CA GLN A 52 -1.70 0.68 10.64
C GLN A 52 -1.44 1.82 9.65
N LEU A 53 -0.28 1.81 9.00
CA LEU A 53 0.02 2.74 7.91
C LEU A 53 -0.80 2.43 6.66
N LEU A 54 -1.40 1.25 6.52
CA LEU A 54 -2.21 0.91 5.35
C LEU A 54 -3.56 1.62 5.39
N GLY A 55 -3.77 2.48 4.41
CA GLY A 55 -5.07 3.09 4.19
C GLY A 55 -6.17 2.08 3.80
N PRO A 56 -7.46 2.40 4.03
CA PRO A 56 -8.59 1.53 3.72
C PRO A 56 -8.69 1.20 2.22
N ALA A 57 -8.33 2.13 1.34
CA ALA A 57 -8.28 1.90 -0.10
C ALA A 57 -7.21 0.86 -0.47
N CYS A 58 -6.03 0.94 0.17
CA CYS A 58 -4.97 -0.04 -0.01
C CYS A 58 -5.37 -1.40 0.55
N CYS A 59 -6.01 -1.44 1.70
CA CYS A 59 -6.53 -2.67 2.30
C CYS A 59 -7.58 -3.38 1.45
N LYS A 60 -8.41 -2.63 0.72
CA LYS A 60 -9.33 -3.21 -0.26
C LYS A 60 -8.58 -3.91 -1.38
N ALA A 61 -7.62 -3.23 -2.01
CA ALA A 61 -6.82 -3.81 -3.09
C ALA A 61 -5.97 -5.00 -2.61
N LEU A 62 -5.46 -4.94 -1.38
CA LEU A 62 -4.76 -6.04 -0.71
C LEU A 62 -5.60 -7.30 -0.54
N ASN A 63 -6.90 -7.15 -0.28
CA ASN A 63 -7.82 -8.28 -0.21
C ASN A 63 -8.05 -8.91 -1.60
N GLU A 64 -7.90 -8.12 -2.65
CA GLU A 64 -8.00 -8.56 -4.05
C GLU A 64 -6.67 -9.16 -4.57
N VAL A 65 -5.57 -9.07 -3.81
CA VAL A 65 -4.31 -9.74 -4.14
C VAL A 65 -4.40 -11.23 -3.80
N ASP A 66 -4.02 -12.05 -4.77
CA ASP A 66 -4.03 -13.50 -4.71
C ASP A 66 -3.02 -14.05 -3.68
N ASP A 67 -3.40 -15.08 -2.90
CA ASP A 67 -2.53 -15.56 -1.81
C ASP A 67 -1.18 -16.13 -2.30
N LYS A 68 -1.14 -16.58 -3.56
CA LYS A 68 0.07 -17.05 -4.26
C LYS A 68 1.12 -15.95 -4.49
N CYS A 69 0.72 -14.69 -4.42
CA CYS A 69 1.59 -13.54 -4.62
C CYS A 69 2.42 -13.22 -3.38
N TRP A 70 1.84 -13.38 -2.20
CA TRP A 70 2.50 -13.10 -0.93
C TRP A 70 3.87 -13.75 -0.74
N PRO A 71 4.07 -15.06 -1.01
CA PRO A 71 5.38 -15.68 -0.87
C PRO A 71 6.42 -15.19 -1.90
N LYS A 72 5.99 -14.66 -3.05
CA LYS A 72 6.88 -14.04 -4.04
C LYS A 72 7.31 -12.64 -3.60
N VAL A 73 6.39 -11.87 -3.04
CA VAL A 73 6.62 -10.48 -2.59
C VAL A 73 7.40 -10.45 -1.27
N PHE A 74 7.06 -11.34 -0.33
CA PHE A 74 7.66 -11.43 1.01
C PHE A 74 8.29 -12.81 1.24
N PRO A 75 9.40 -13.15 0.56
CA PRO A 75 10.07 -14.42 0.76
C PRO A 75 10.76 -14.53 2.13
N PHE A 76 11.13 -13.38 2.73
CA PHE A 76 11.87 -13.33 4.00
C PHE A 76 10.99 -13.21 5.24
N ASP A 77 9.71 -12.84 5.08
CA ASP A 77 8.81 -12.66 6.21
C ASP A 77 7.44 -13.31 5.93
N PRO A 78 7.26 -14.58 6.31
CA PRO A 78 6.02 -15.31 6.07
C PRO A 78 4.86 -14.88 7.00
N PHE A 79 5.13 -14.06 8.01
CA PHE A 79 4.14 -13.63 9.00
C PHE A 79 3.47 -12.31 8.63
N PHE A 80 4.16 -11.44 7.89
CA PHE A 80 3.61 -10.17 7.48
C PHE A 80 2.35 -10.29 6.58
N PRO A 81 2.32 -11.16 5.54
CA PRO A 81 1.13 -11.33 4.70
C PRO A 81 -0.18 -11.69 5.44
N PRO A 82 -0.22 -12.70 6.33
CA PRO A 82 -1.43 -12.98 7.08
C PRO A 82 -1.80 -11.84 8.04
N LEU A 83 -0.82 -11.07 8.52
CA LEU A 83 -1.05 -9.93 9.41
C LEU A 83 -1.68 -8.74 8.67
N LEU A 84 -1.20 -8.42 7.45
CA LEU A 84 -1.84 -7.49 6.52
C LEU A 84 -3.28 -7.89 6.24
N LYS A 85 -3.51 -9.16 5.90
CA LYS A 85 -4.83 -9.68 5.54
C LYS A 85 -5.80 -9.61 6.72
N ASN A 86 -5.35 -9.94 7.93
CA ASN A 86 -6.14 -9.79 9.15
C ASN A 86 -6.48 -8.32 9.46
N TYR A 87 -5.51 -7.42 9.37
CA TYR A 87 -5.74 -5.98 9.56
C TYR A 87 -6.69 -5.42 8.51
N CYS A 88 -6.49 -5.76 7.24
CA CYS A 88 -7.36 -5.28 6.18
C CYS A 88 -8.78 -5.87 6.25
N ALA A 89 -8.94 -7.09 6.75
CA ALA A 89 -10.26 -7.65 7.03
C ALA A 89 -11.03 -6.85 8.09
N THR A 90 -10.35 -6.35 9.14
CA THR A 90 -10.98 -5.51 10.17
C THR A 90 -11.29 -4.11 9.64
N VAL A 91 -10.35 -3.48 8.92
CA VAL A 91 -10.52 -2.14 8.31
C VAL A 91 -11.65 -2.10 7.28
N VAL A 92 -11.83 -3.16 6.50
CA VAL A 92 -12.89 -3.27 5.47
C VAL A 92 -14.25 -3.64 6.09
N SER A 93 -14.28 -4.50 7.11
CA SER A 93 -15.55 -5.03 7.67
C SER A 93 -16.17 -4.16 8.76
N GLY A 94 -15.39 -3.33 9.43
CA GLY A 94 -15.87 -2.47 10.49
C GLY A 94 -15.07 -1.18 10.43
N GLY A 95 -15.65 -0.17 9.77
CA GLY A 95 -15.09 1.15 9.49
C GLY A 95 -13.82 1.45 10.26
N GLY A 96 -12.71 1.51 9.54
CA GLY A 96 -11.45 1.98 10.09
C GLY A 96 -11.71 3.20 10.96
N ALA A 97 -11.61 3.01 12.27
CA ALA A 97 -11.17 4.07 13.14
C ALA A 97 -9.76 4.38 12.65
N SER A 98 -9.69 5.24 11.63
CA SER A 98 -8.68 6.26 11.59
C SER A 98 -8.55 6.74 13.04
N PRO A 99 -7.36 6.74 13.66
CA PRO A 99 -7.11 7.82 14.58
C PRO A 99 -7.16 9.06 13.69
N THR A 100 -8.36 9.59 13.48
CA THR A 100 -8.53 10.99 13.13
C THR A 100 -7.71 11.70 14.20
N PRO A 101 -6.64 12.45 13.88
CA PRO A 101 -6.23 13.48 14.80
C PRO A 101 -7.48 14.33 14.98
N THR A 102 -8.01 14.31 16.20
CA THR A 102 -9.16 15.06 16.65
C THR A 102 -8.96 16.51 16.19
N SER A 103 -9.58 16.90 15.09
CA SER A 103 -9.86 18.29 14.81
C SER A 103 -11.35 18.45 14.62
N PRO A 104 -12.01 18.83 15.72
CA PRO A 104 -13.00 19.88 15.66
C PRO A 104 -12.60 20.97 16.66
N ALA A 105 -11.66 21.84 16.27
CA ALA A 105 -11.50 23.14 16.91
C ALA A 105 -11.82 24.25 15.90
N LYS A 106 -13.01 24.19 15.29
CA LYS A 106 -13.74 25.44 15.05
C LYS A 106 -14.23 25.88 16.42
N VAL A 107 -13.44 26.68 17.11
CA VAL A 107 -13.93 27.48 18.24
C VAL A 107 -15.04 28.40 17.71
N PRO A 108 -16.25 28.39 18.26
CA PRO A 108 -17.13 29.54 18.25
C PRO A 108 -16.97 30.21 19.62
N GLU A 109 -16.19 31.28 19.69
CA GLU A 109 -16.30 32.19 20.82
C GLU A 109 -16.61 33.59 20.27
N ASN A 110 -17.43 34.28 21.05
CA ASN A 110 -18.34 35.37 20.72
C ASN A 110 -17.68 36.63 20.14
#